data_AF-A0A5C7ZCV0-F1
#
_entry.id   AF-A0A5C7ZCV0-F1
#
_cell.length_a   1.000
_cell.length_b   1.000
_cell.length_c   1.000
_cell.angle_alpha   90.00
_cell.angle_beta   90.00
_cell.angle_gamma   90.00
#
_symmetry.space_group_name_H-M   'P 1'
#
loop_
_entity.id
_entity.type
_entity.pdbx_description
1 polymer ?
#
loop_
_entity_poly.entity_id
_entity_poly.type
_entity_poly.pdbx_seq_one_letter_code
_entity_poly.pdbx_strand_id
1 'polypeptide(L)'
;LWIQTDVSTSTLNQNDYARLGNNQMLVADPKSGQTRRFLTGPNACELTGITATPDGRALFVNVQHPGETASERSNPATPTAVSAWPANQFLEAVAGRPRSATIVIRRRDGRPVFA
;
A
#
# COMPACT_ATOMS: atom_id res chain seq x y z
N LEU A 1 1.85 -2.56 -17.37
CA LEU A 1 2.72 -3.21 -16.38
C LEU A 1 2.44 -2.60 -15.02
N TRP A 2 2.17 -3.44 -14.02
CA TRP A 2 2.01 -2.98 -12.63
C TRP A 2 3.38 -2.99 -11.93
N ILE A 3 3.65 -1.96 -11.14
CA ILE A 3 4.89 -1.78 -10.39
C ILE A 3 4.50 -1.51 -8.94
N GLN A 4 5.07 -2.25 -8.00
CA GLN A 4 4.85 -2.07 -6.56
C GLN A 4 6.19 -1.73 -5.90
N THR A 5 6.18 -0.86 -4.89
CA THR A 5 7.40 -0.40 -4.23
C THR A 5 7.50 -0.91 -2.80
N ASP A 6 8.74 -1.21 -2.42
CA ASP A 6 9.18 -1.53 -1.07
C ASP A 6 10.46 -0.73 -0.78
N VAL A 7 10.27 0.55 -0.43
CA VAL A 7 11.32 1.38 0.15
C VAL A 7 11.32 1.13 1.64
N SER A 8 12.49 0.76 2.18
CA SER A 8 12.70 0.52 3.61
C SER A 8 12.21 1.69 4.46
N THR A 9 11.55 1.37 5.57
CA THR A 9 11.12 2.35 6.58
C THR A 9 12.27 3.16 7.17
N SER A 10 13.50 2.64 7.12
CA SER A 10 14.72 3.33 7.54
C SER A 10 15.12 4.50 6.63
N THR A 11 14.69 4.50 5.36
CA THR A 11 15.06 5.51 4.34
C THR A 11 13.86 6.25 3.76
N LEU A 12 12.64 5.74 3.98
CA LEU A 12 11.40 6.35 3.51
C LEU A 12 11.31 7.82 3.93
N ASN A 13 10.95 8.70 2.98
CA ASN A 13 10.86 10.14 3.16
C ASN A 13 12.18 10.84 3.58
N GLN A 14 13.33 10.20 3.39
CA GLN A 14 14.64 10.79 3.65
C GLN A 14 15.46 10.89 2.35
N ASN A 15 16.38 11.86 2.29
CA ASN A 15 17.33 12.02 1.18
C ASN A 15 16.64 11.95 -0.20
N ASP A 16 17.09 11.07 -1.08
CA ASP A 16 16.52 10.88 -2.43
C ASP A 16 15.04 10.45 -2.42
N TYR A 17 14.55 9.91 -1.31
CA TYR A 17 13.17 9.45 -1.13
C TYR A 17 12.26 10.52 -0.50
N ALA A 18 12.78 11.71 -0.15
CA ALA A 18 12.05 12.74 0.59
C ALA A 18 10.73 13.21 -0.05
N ARG A 19 10.57 13.02 -1.36
CA ARG A 19 9.39 13.47 -2.12
C ARG A 19 8.50 12.32 -2.62
N LEU A 20 8.84 11.07 -2.29
CA LEU A 20 8.09 9.92 -2.80
C LEU A 20 6.82 9.62 -1.99
N GLY A 21 6.80 10.00 -0.71
CA GLY A 21 5.74 9.63 0.23
C GLY A 21 5.84 8.16 0.63
N ASN A 22 4.71 7.59 1.06
CA ASN A 22 4.63 6.16 1.38
C ASN A 22 4.88 5.29 0.14
N ASN A 23 5.17 4.01 0.38
CA ASN A 23 5.19 3.00 -0.68
C ASN A 23 3.88 3.01 -1.48
N GLN A 24 4.00 2.64 -2.75
CA GLN A 24 2.98 2.91 -3.74
C GLN A 24 2.94 1.82 -4.81
N MET A 25 1.86 1.84 -5.59
CA MET A 25 1.69 1.03 -6.77
C MET A 25 1.44 1.94 -7.96
N LEU A 26 2.20 1.71 -9.03
CA LEU A 26 2.17 2.45 -10.27
C LEU A 26 1.72 1.54 -11.42
N VAL A 27 1.27 2.16 -12.50
CA VAL A 27 1.03 1.52 -13.79
C VAL A 27 1.90 2.19 -14.84
N ALA A 28 2.64 1.38 -15.59
CA ALA A 28 3.45 1.81 -16.71
C ALA A 28 2.91 1.21 -18.02
N ASP A 29 2.86 2.02 -19.06
CA ASP A 29 2.75 1.56 -20.45
C ASP A 29 4.14 1.12 -20.93
N PRO A 30 4.38 -0.18 -21.19
CA PRO A 30 5.70 -0.66 -21.60
C PRO A 30 6.14 -0.15 -22.97
N LYS A 31 5.21 0.32 -23.82
CA LYS A 31 5.55 0.83 -25.16
C LYS A 31 6.05 2.27 -25.10
N SER A 32 5.32 3.14 -24.41
CA SER A 32 5.67 4.56 -24.32
C SER A 32 6.58 4.90 -23.13
N GLY A 33 6.67 4.03 -22.13
CA GLY A 33 7.34 4.30 -20.85
C GLY A 33 6.55 5.23 -19.93
N GLN A 34 5.37 5.71 -20.34
CA GLN A 34 4.54 6.56 -19.48
C GLN A 34 4.16 5.80 -18.21
N THR A 35 4.43 6.40 -17.06
CA THR A 35 4.16 5.81 -15.74
C THR A 35 3.26 6.73 -14.92
N ARG A 36 2.24 6.17 -14.27
CA ARG A 36 1.30 6.90 -13.41
C ARG A 36 1.16 6.19 -12.06
N ARG A 37 1.12 6.96 -10.98
CA ARG A 37 0.77 6.45 -9.65
C ARG A 37 -0.71 6.07 -9.61
N PHE A 38 -1.03 4.88 -9.13
CA PHE A 38 -2.39 4.34 -9.02
C PHE A 38 -2.87 4.26 -7.58
N LEU A 39 -2.02 3.81 -6.66
CA LEU A 39 -2.33 3.62 -5.24
C LEU A 39 -1.14 4.07 -4.38
N THR A 40 -1.42 4.69 -3.24
CA THR A 40 -0.44 4.93 -2.16
C THR A 40 -0.86 4.12 -0.94
N GLY A 41 0.08 3.41 -0.33
CA GLY A 41 -0.16 2.57 0.82
C GLY A 41 -0.26 3.34 2.14
N PRO A 42 -0.71 2.66 3.21
CA PRO A 42 -0.64 3.16 4.57
C PRO A 42 0.79 3.51 5.03
N ASN A 43 0.89 4.17 6.18
CA ASN A 43 2.18 4.49 6.77
C ASN A 43 3.00 3.23 7.02
N ALA A 44 4.28 3.29 6.63
CA ALA A 44 5.28 2.27 6.88
C ALA A 44 4.79 0.85 6.52
N CYS A 45 4.22 0.72 5.33
CA CYS A 45 3.95 -0.57 4.71
C CYS A 45 4.80 -0.70 3.45
N GLU A 46 4.82 -1.89 2.86
CA GLU A 46 5.08 -2.08 1.43
C GLU A 46 3.78 -2.43 0.70
N LEU A 47 3.77 -2.14 -0.60
CA LEU A 47 2.79 -2.75 -1.51
C LEU A 47 3.46 -3.95 -2.14
N THR A 48 2.81 -5.10 -2.08
CA THR A 48 3.34 -6.35 -2.62
C THR A 48 2.18 -7.25 -3.02
N GLY A 49 2.44 -8.27 -3.83
CA GLY A 49 1.42 -9.22 -4.29
C GLY A 49 0.30 -8.57 -5.13
N ILE A 50 0.02 -9.15 -6.28
CA ILE A 50 -1.03 -8.67 -7.16
C ILE A 50 -1.68 -9.84 -7.89
N THR A 51 -3.01 -9.83 -7.92
CA THR A 51 -3.78 -10.71 -8.80
C THR A 51 -5.10 -10.05 -9.16
N ALA A 52 -5.79 -10.56 -10.18
CA ALA A 52 -7.07 -10.02 -10.63
C ALA A 52 -8.06 -11.13 -10.91
N THR A 53 -9.35 -10.79 -10.84
CA THR A 53 -10.39 -11.66 -11.42
C THR A 53 -10.21 -11.75 -12.95
N PRO A 54 -10.63 -12.86 -13.58
CA PRO A 54 -10.52 -13.02 -15.04
C PRO A 54 -11.24 -11.93 -15.84
N ASP A 55 -12.34 -11.38 -15.30
CA ASP A 55 -13.09 -10.29 -15.91
C ASP A 55 -12.46 -8.90 -15.68
N GLY A 56 -11.40 -8.84 -14.90
CA GLY A 56 -10.66 -7.64 -14.54
C GLY A 56 -11.36 -6.62 -13.68
N ARG A 57 -12.52 -6.96 -13.12
CA ARG A 57 -13.33 -6.02 -12.34
C ARG A 57 -12.87 -5.90 -10.89
N ALA A 58 -12.08 -6.85 -10.39
CA ALA A 58 -11.49 -6.79 -9.07
C ALA A 58 -9.97 -7.03 -9.14
N LEU A 59 -9.21 -6.07 -8.60
CA LEU A 59 -7.76 -6.16 -8.44
C LEU A 59 -7.45 -6.37 -6.95
N PHE A 60 -6.77 -7.47 -6.64
CA PHE A 60 -6.32 -7.79 -5.29
C PHE A 60 -4.87 -7.35 -5.12
N VAL A 61 -4.58 -6.61 -4.06
CA VAL A 61 -3.26 -6.07 -3.75
C VAL A 61 -2.96 -6.31 -2.27
N ASN A 62 -1.76 -6.79 -1.92
CA ASN A 62 -1.39 -6.92 -0.51
C ASN A 62 -0.75 -5.63 0.01
N VAL A 63 -1.12 -5.29 1.23
CA VAL A 63 -0.43 -4.33 2.08
C VAL A 63 0.30 -5.17 3.13
N GLN A 64 1.62 -5.19 3.08
CA GLN A 64 2.44 -5.94 4.03
C GLN A 64 3.00 -4.98 5.10
N HIS A 65 3.12 -5.51 6.32
CA HIS A 65 3.75 -4.91 7.50
C HIS A 65 3.42 -3.43 7.81
N PRO A 66 2.16 -2.97 7.67
CA PRO A 66 1.82 -1.60 8.01
C PRO A 66 2.26 -1.26 9.44
N GLY A 67 2.98 -0.15 9.58
CA GLY A 67 3.53 0.29 10.87
C GLY A 67 4.89 -0.30 11.24
N GLU A 68 5.62 -0.89 10.28
CA GLU A 68 7.02 -1.26 10.50
C GLU A 68 7.86 -0.06 10.96
N THR A 69 8.76 -0.29 11.91
CA THR A 69 9.69 0.73 12.39
C THR A 69 11.01 0.64 11.62
N ALA A 70 11.78 1.74 11.57
CA ALA A 70 13.10 1.75 10.94
C ALA A 70 14.10 0.69 11.48
N SER A 71 13.85 0.15 12.69
CA SER A 71 14.63 -0.93 13.30
C SER A 71 14.07 -2.33 13.06
N GLU A 72 12.94 -2.45 12.36
CA GLU A 72 12.17 -3.70 12.15
C GLU A 72 11.77 -4.39 13.48
N ARG A 73 11.75 -3.62 14.56
CA ARG A 73 11.44 -4.06 15.92
C ARG A 73 10.41 -3.11 16.52
N SER A 74 9.16 -3.56 16.52
CA SER A 74 8.02 -2.81 17.06
C SER A 74 7.93 -2.91 18.58
N ASN A 75 7.48 -1.84 19.24
CA ASN A 75 7.16 -1.86 20.67
C ASN A 75 5.73 -2.37 20.90
N PRO A 76 5.52 -3.53 21.56
CA PRO A 76 4.19 -4.07 21.78
C PRO A 76 3.33 -3.21 22.74
N ALA A 77 3.93 -2.35 23.57
CA ALA A 77 3.21 -1.45 24.46
C ALA A 77 2.61 -0.24 23.74
N THR A 78 3.13 0.12 22.56
CA THR A 78 2.64 1.24 21.73
C THR A 78 2.43 0.77 20.28
N PRO A 79 1.55 -0.21 20.04
CA PRO A 79 1.47 -0.89 18.75
C PRO A 79 1.00 0.00 17.60
N THR A 80 0.42 1.16 17.89
CA THR A 80 -0.10 2.11 16.90
C THR A 80 0.79 3.34 16.71
N ALA A 81 2.04 3.32 17.21
CA ALA A 81 2.93 4.47 17.14
C ALA A 81 3.22 4.96 15.71
N VAL A 82 3.19 4.05 14.73
CA VAL A 82 3.49 4.36 13.31
C VAL A 82 2.24 4.25 12.43
N SER A 83 1.44 3.20 12.62
CA SER A 83 0.21 2.95 11.85
C SER A 83 -0.85 2.30 12.72
N ALA A 84 -2.11 2.59 12.41
CA ALA A 84 -3.28 1.90 12.97
C ALA A 84 -4.14 1.25 11.86
N TRP A 85 -3.57 1.12 10.66
CA TRP A 85 -4.27 0.55 9.52
C TRP A 85 -4.40 -0.99 9.65
N PRO A 86 -5.54 -1.60 9.28
CA PRO A 86 -6.71 -0.98 8.63
C PRO A 86 -7.78 -0.46 9.60
N ALA A 87 -7.63 -0.66 10.91
CA ALA A 87 -8.67 -0.34 11.88
C ALA A 87 -9.11 1.13 11.78
N ASN A 88 -8.16 2.06 11.68
CA ASN A 88 -8.44 3.50 11.57
C ASN A 88 -9.16 3.94 10.28
N GLN A 89 -9.51 3.02 9.38
CA GLN A 89 -10.39 3.31 8.23
C GLN A 89 -11.88 3.23 8.58
N PHE A 90 -12.23 2.64 9.72
CA PHE A 90 -13.61 2.47 10.15
C PHE A 90 -13.86 3.38 11.36
N LEU A 91 -14.86 4.26 11.25
CA LEU A 91 -15.21 5.22 12.31
C LEU A 91 -15.51 4.55 13.66
N GLU A 92 -16.04 3.32 13.63
CA GLU A 92 -16.42 2.55 14.82
C GLU A 92 -15.25 1.76 15.42
N ALA A 93 -14.12 1.65 14.70
CA ALA A 93 -12.94 0.94 15.18
C ALA A 93 -11.97 1.90 15.87
N VAL A 94 -12.04 1.94 17.20
CA VAL A 94 -11.13 2.71 18.06
C VAL A 94 -9.91 1.86 18.42
N ALA A 95 -8.79 2.15 17.75
CA ALA A 95 -7.48 1.53 17.94
C ALA A 95 -7.36 0.05 17.55
N GLY A 96 -6.13 -0.38 17.27
CA GLY A 96 -5.82 -1.75 16.91
C GLY A 96 -4.39 -1.88 16.43
N ARG A 97 -3.69 -2.94 16.86
CA ARG A 97 -2.39 -3.29 16.29
C ARG A 97 -2.53 -3.35 14.76
N PRO A 98 -1.68 -2.66 13.98
CA PRO A 98 -1.80 -2.69 12.53
C PRO A 98 -1.61 -4.11 11.99
N ARG A 99 -2.29 -4.41 10.88
CA ARG A 99 -2.39 -5.77 10.32
C ARG A 99 -2.16 -5.73 8.82
N SER A 100 -1.31 -6.61 8.31
CA SER A 100 -1.24 -6.90 6.88
C SER A 100 -2.62 -7.34 6.39
N ALA A 101 -2.98 -6.94 5.17
CA ALA A 101 -4.23 -7.38 4.56
C ALA A 101 -4.13 -7.37 3.04
N THR A 102 -5.01 -8.15 2.40
CA THR A 102 -5.29 -8.04 0.97
C THR A 102 -6.47 -7.11 0.77
N ILE A 103 -6.27 -6.02 0.03
CA ILE A 103 -7.34 -5.11 -0.38
C ILE A 103 -7.89 -5.53 -1.74
N VAL A 104 -9.16 -5.21 -1.97
CA VAL A 104 -9.82 -5.41 -3.26
C VAL A 104 -10.17 -4.05 -3.84
N ILE A 105 -9.58 -3.72 -4.98
CA ILE A 105 -9.80 -2.47 -5.70
C ILE A 105 -10.78 -2.75 -6.84
N ARG A 106 -11.85 -1.95 -6.89
CA ARG A 106 -12.91 -2.02 -7.90
C ARG A 106 -13.25 -0.63 -8.39
N ARG A 107 -13.66 -0.53 -9.66
CA ARG A 107 -14.24 0.70 -10.19
C ARG A 107 -15.72 0.78 -9.81
N ARG A 108 -16.19 1.96 -9.42
CA ARG A 108 -17.60 2.21 -9.08
C ARG A 108 -18.55 2.01 -10.27
N ASP A 109 -18.05 2.19 -11.49
CA ASP A 109 -18.80 2.01 -12.74
C ASP A 109 -18.87 0.55 -13.22
N GLY A 110 -18.29 -0.39 -12.47
CA GLY A 110 -18.29 -1.82 -12.81
C GLY A 110 -17.40 -2.21 -14.00
N ARG A 111 -16.64 -1.27 -14.58
CA ARG A 111 -15.70 -1.57 -15.67
C ARG A 111 -14.43 -2.25 -15.13
N PRO A 112 -13.65 -2.92 -15.99
CA PRO A 112 -12.35 -3.48 -15.58
C PRO A 112 -11.40 -2.40 -15.05
N VAL A 113 -10.61 -2.74 -14.04
CA VAL A 113 -9.64 -1.84 -13.41
C VAL A 113 -8.50 -1.46 -14.37
N PHE A 114 -8.16 -2.37 -15.28
CA PHE A 114 -7.05 -2.25 -16.25
C PHE A 114 -7.52 -2.00 -17.68
N ALA A 115 -8.71 -1.41 -17.85
CA ALA A 115 -9.21 -0.93 -19.13
C ALA A 115 -8.73 0.49 -19.46
#